data_AF-A0A8J5ZZ14-F1
#
_entry.id   AF-A0A8J5ZZ14-F1
#
_cell.length_a   1.000
_cell.length_b   1.000
_cell.length_c   1.000
_cell.angle_alpha   90.00
_cell.angle_beta   90.00
_cell.angle_gamma   90.00
#
_symmetry.space_group_name_H-M   'P 1'
#
loop_
_entity.id
_entity.type
_entity.pdbx_description
1 polymer ?
#
loop_
_entity_poly.entity_id
_entity_poly.type
_entity_poly.pdbx_seq_one_letter_code
_entity_poly.pdbx_strand_id
1 'polypeptide(L)'
;CCLSRAEARRDAAKVALINSLFNELPSRRITKEFIMESVQEAVASTSGTLDDADDPSTSIGAYHYMLESNMGKTMLEFQELMTIFQLLHWNGSLKALRETKCSRQEVISYYSQYSLDEKMRSHMALDWIMKERESPGILSQELRMALRELEEARKAGQELRFYKEKKEILSLALTQIYSDADTSSPSDDQLSLTALSGYH
;
A
#
# COMPACT_ATOMS: atom_id res chain seq x y z
N CYS A 1 22.17 2.75 30.95
CA CYS A 1 22.27 1.29 31.12
C CYS A 1 21.11 0.81 31.99
N CYS A 2 20.21 -0.02 31.46
CA CYS A 2 19.16 -0.67 32.26
C CYS A 2 19.80 -1.81 33.06
N LEU A 3 19.56 -1.87 34.38
CA LEU A 3 20.21 -2.83 35.27
C LEU A 3 19.50 -4.20 35.27
N SER A 4 18.28 -4.28 34.71
CA SER A 4 17.55 -5.54 34.52
C SER A 4 16.65 -5.56 33.28
N ARG A 5 16.32 -6.77 32.79
CA ARG A 5 15.34 -6.99 31.70
C ARG A 5 13.95 -6.45 32.05
N ALA A 6 13.59 -6.43 33.34
CA ALA A 6 12.31 -5.92 33.82
C ALA A 6 12.22 -4.39 33.72
N GLU A 7 13.31 -3.68 34.04
CA GLU A 7 13.40 -2.22 33.88
C GLU A 7 13.39 -1.81 32.42
N ALA A 8 14.17 -2.48 31.57
CA ALA A 8 14.17 -2.20 30.12
C ALA A 8 12.77 -2.36 29.50
N ARG A 9 12.00 -3.38 29.91
CA ARG A 9 10.60 -3.56 29.48
C ARG A 9 9.70 -2.43 29.96
N ARG A 10 9.86 -1.99 31.21
CA ARG A 10 9.07 -0.91 31.79
C ARG A 10 9.36 0.42 31.07
N ASP A 11 10.62 0.69 30.77
CA ASP A 11 11.02 1.91 30.06
C ASP A 11 10.53 1.90 28.60
N ALA A 12 10.64 0.76 27.91
CA ALA A 12 10.05 0.59 26.58
C ALA A 12 8.53 0.80 26.58
N ALA A 13 7.82 0.27 27.58
CA ALA A 13 6.37 0.45 27.71
C ALA A 13 5.99 1.93 27.96
N LYS A 14 6.77 2.65 28.78
CA LYS A 14 6.59 4.10 28.98
C LYS A 14 6.79 4.88 27.68
N VAL A 15 7.85 4.57 26.93
CA VAL A 15 8.11 5.22 25.63
C VAL A 15 6.98 4.95 24.65
N ALA A 16 6.49 3.70 24.57
CA ALA A 16 5.36 3.34 23.72
C ALA A 16 4.08 4.11 24.10
N LEU A 17 3.78 4.23 25.40
CA LEU A 17 2.64 5.00 25.89
C LEU A 17 2.77 6.50 25.54
N ILE A 18 3.94 7.09 25.78
CA ILE A 18 4.20 8.50 25.43
C ILE A 18 4.00 8.70 23.94
N ASN A 19 4.54 7.82 23.09
CA ASN A 19 4.40 7.89 21.64
C ASN A 19 2.92 7.83 21.23
N SER A 20 2.14 6.91 21.81
CA SER A 20 0.70 6.80 21.57
C SER A 20 -0.05 8.09 21.92
N LEU A 21 0.17 8.65 23.12
CA LEU A 21 -0.47 9.91 23.53
C LEU A 21 -0.04 11.10 22.66
N PHE A 22 1.22 11.10 22.25
CA PHE A 22 1.81 12.21 21.52
C PHE A 22 1.34 12.29 20.06
N ASN A 23 1.04 11.15 19.43
CA ASN A 23 0.49 11.11 18.05
C ASN A 23 -0.92 11.72 17.96
N GLU A 24 -1.66 11.74 19.06
CA GLU A 24 -3.02 12.29 19.13
C GLU A 24 -3.04 13.82 19.39
N LEU A 25 -1.89 14.42 19.71
CA LEU A 25 -1.82 15.83 20.04
C LEU A 25 -2.19 16.72 18.84
N PRO A 26 -2.85 17.88 19.08
CA PRO A 26 -3.18 18.83 18.02
C PRO A 26 -1.97 19.28 17.19
N SER A 27 -0.79 19.36 17.80
CA SER A 27 0.47 19.71 17.13
C SER A 27 0.99 18.66 16.14
N ARG A 28 0.34 17.50 16.04
CA ARG A 28 0.67 16.41 15.11
C ARG A 28 -0.38 16.22 14.02
N ARG A 29 -1.32 17.16 13.93
CA ARG A 29 -2.36 17.21 12.91
C ARG A 29 -1.94 18.12 11.77
N ILE A 30 -2.48 17.87 10.58
CA ILE A 30 -2.31 18.72 9.41
C ILE A 30 -2.99 20.08 9.69
N THR A 31 -2.20 21.15 9.70
CA THR A 31 -2.69 22.53 9.88
C THR A 31 -2.60 23.31 8.58
N LYS A 32 -3.28 24.46 8.51
CA LYS A 32 -3.20 25.34 7.33
C LYS A 32 -1.78 25.80 7.04
N GLU A 33 -1.01 26.08 8.08
CA GLU A 33 0.39 26.50 7.96
C GLU A 33 1.23 25.38 7.34
N PHE A 34 1.05 24.13 7.80
CA PHE A 34 1.72 22.98 7.22
C PHE A 34 1.37 22.78 5.73
N ILE A 35 0.10 22.95 5.36
CA ILE A 35 -0.35 22.81 3.97
C ILE A 35 0.32 23.87 3.09
N MET A 36 0.31 25.13 3.53
CA MET A 36 0.94 26.23 2.81
C MET A 36 2.44 25.98 2.59
N GLU A 37 3.17 25.60 3.64
CA GLU A 37 4.60 25.29 3.56
C GLU A 37 4.88 24.10 2.64
N SER A 38 4.09 23.03 2.76
CA SER A 38 4.25 21.81 1.94
C SER A 38 3.98 22.05 0.46
N VAL A 39 2.97 22.86 0.13
CA VAL A 39 2.66 23.22 -1.27
C VAL A 39 3.77 24.09 -1.86
N GLN A 40 4.30 25.06 -1.09
CA GLN A 40 5.43 25.87 -1.53
C GLN A 40 6.68 25.02 -1.81
N GLU A 41 6.98 24.04 -0.95
CA GLU A 41 8.07 23.10 -1.16
C GLU A 41 7.85 22.21 -2.41
N ALA A 42 6.61 21.75 -2.63
CA ALA A 42 6.25 20.97 -3.81
C ALA A 42 6.44 21.78 -5.11
N VAL A 43 6.01 23.04 -5.13
CA VAL A 43 6.21 23.97 -6.26
C VAL A 43 7.70 24.15 -6.54
N ALA A 44 8.50 24.43 -5.50
CA ALA A 44 9.94 24.64 -5.63
C ALA A 44 10.69 23.39 -6.13
N SER A 45 10.28 22.20 -5.67
CA SER A 45 10.93 20.93 -6.04
C SER A 45 10.56 20.42 -7.43
N THR A 46 9.36 20.74 -7.92
CA THR A 46 8.87 20.27 -9.24
C THR A 46 9.01 21.31 -10.35
N SER A 47 9.59 22.47 -10.07
CA SER A 47 9.67 23.61 -11.00
C SER A 47 8.29 24.07 -11.54
N GLY A 48 7.23 23.87 -10.74
CA GLY A 48 5.88 24.34 -11.07
C GLY A 48 5.66 25.80 -10.71
N THR A 49 4.43 26.28 -10.85
CA THR A 49 4.00 27.62 -10.38
C THR A 49 3.00 27.50 -9.23
N LEU A 50 2.80 28.58 -8.48
CA LEU A 50 1.75 28.62 -7.45
C LEU A 50 0.35 28.53 -8.07
N ASP A 51 0.17 29.01 -9.31
CA ASP A 51 -1.10 28.91 -10.04
C ASP A 51 -1.50 27.44 -10.29
N ASP A 52 -0.52 26.54 -10.41
CA ASP A 52 -0.79 25.10 -10.55
C ASP A 52 -1.47 24.52 -9.30
N ALA A 53 -1.26 25.13 -8.11
CA ALA A 53 -1.88 24.67 -6.86
C ALA A 53 -3.39 24.94 -6.78
N ASP A 54 -3.88 25.88 -7.59
CA ASP A 54 -5.31 26.23 -7.66
C ASP A 54 -6.06 25.40 -8.71
N ASP A 55 -5.36 24.65 -9.56
CA ASP A 55 -5.96 23.70 -10.51
C ASP A 55 -5.77 22.25 -10.04
N PRO A 56 -6.83 21.58 -9.54
CA PRO A 56 -6.78 20.17 -9.13
C PRO A 56 -6.43 19.18 -10.25
N SER A 57 -6.46 19.61 -11.51
CA SER A 57 -6.04 18.79 -12.64
C SER A 57 -4.52 18.65 -12.75
N THR A 58 -3.75 19.54 -12.11
CA THR A 58 -2.29 19.47 -12.01
C THR A 58 -1.85 18.54 -10.88
N SER A 59 -0.58 18.11 -10.88
CA SER A 59 -0.04 17.30 -9.77
C SER A 59 0.05 18.08 -8.46
N ILE A 60 0.35 19.38 -8.54
CA ILE A 60 0.47 20.26 -7.38
C ILE A 60 -0.91 20.54 -6.80
N GLY A 61 -1.90 20.89 -7.62
CA GLY A 61 -3.27 21.11 -7.15
C GLY A 61 -3.93 19.84 -6.62
N ALA A 62 -3.64 18.66 -7.18
CA ALA A 62 -4.09 17.39 -6.61
C ALA A 62 -3.45 17.13 -5.22
N TYR A 63 -2.17 17.43 -5.05
CA TYR A 63 -1.48 17.33 -3.76
C TYR A 63 -2.04 18.33 -2.73
N HIS A 64 -2.26 19.57 -3.14
CA HIS A 64 -2.90 20.61 -2.33
C HIS A 64 -4.31 20.19 -1.89
N TYR A 65 -5.15 19.72 -2.82
CA TYR A 65 -6.48 19.20 -2.52
C TYR A 65 -6.45 18.02 -1.54
N MET A 66 -5.47 17.12 -1.68
CA MET A 66 -5.29 15.97 -0.80
C MET A 66 -4.95 16.41 0.63
N LEU A 67 -4.07 17.39 0.77
CA LEU A 67 -3.71 17.98 2.06
C LEU A 67 -4.90 18.68 2.72
N GLU A 68 -5.60 19.54 1.98
CA GLU A 68 -6.79 20.26 2.47
C GLU A 68 -7.91 19.29 2.90
N SER A 69 -8.15 18.23 2.13
CA SER A 69 -9.17 17.21 2.45
C SER A 69 -8.84 16.38 3.69
N ASN A 70 -7.59 16.44 4.16
CA ASN A 70 -7.12 15.74 5.35
C ASN A 70 -6.70 16.71 6.47
N MET A 71 -7.10 17.98 6.39
CA MET A 71 -6.86 18.96 7.45
C MET A 71 -7.43 18.45 8.78
N GLY A 72 -6.65 18.57 9.85
CA GLY A 72 -7.00 18.06 11.16
C GLY A 72 -6.75 16.55 11.34
N LYS A 73 -6.47 15.76 10.30
CA LYS A 73 -5.98 14.39 10.49
C LYS A 73 -4.53 14.37 10.95
N THR A 74 -4.12 13.30 11.62
CA THR A 74 -2.74 13.09 12.02
C THR A 74 -1.84 12.84 10.81
N MET A 75 -0.55 13.13 10.96
CA MET A 75 0.43 12.81 9.92
C MET A 75 0.47 11.31 9.59
N LEU A 76 0.19 10.43 10.56
CA LEU A 76 0.17 8.99 10.33
C LEU A 76 -0.99 8.57 9.43
N GLU A 77 -2.21 9.08 9.68
CA GLU A 77 -3.38 8.83 8.81
C GLU A 77 -3.12 9.35 7.40
N PHE A 78 -2.55 10.55 7.27
CA PHE A 78 -2.22 11.08 5.96
C PHE A 78 -1.16 10.25 5.23
N GLN A 79 -0.13 9.80 5.94
CA GLN A 79 0.90 8.95 5.33
C GLN A 79 0.38 7.55 4.97
N GLU A 80 -0.61 7.00 5.68
CA GLU A 80 -1.31 5.80 5.26
C GLU A 80 -2.01 6.02 3.92
N LEU A 81 -2.74 7.14 3.78
CA LEU A 81 -3.36 7.53 2.51
C LEU A 81 -2.32 7.69 1.39
N MET A 82 -1.18 8.33 1.66
CA MET A 82 -0.08 8.44 0.69
C MET A 82 0.43 7.06 0.26
N THR A 83 0.54 6.12 1.20
CA THR A 83 0.95 4.74 0.91
C THR A 83 -0.06 4.04 0.00
N ILE A 84 -1.36 4.22 0.25
CA ILE A 84 -2.43 3.70 -0.63
C ILE A 84 -2.26 4.25 -2.05
N PHE A 85 -2.07 5.56 -2.21
CA PHE A 85 -1.88 6.18 -3.52
C PHE A 85 -0.63 5.69 -4.25
N GLN A 86 0.48 5.48 -3.54
CA GLN A 86 1.69 4.88 -4.10
C GLN A 86 1.45 3.45 -4.56
N LEU A 87 0.69 2.65 -3.81
CA LEU A 87 0.33 1.27 -4.18
C LEU A 87 -0.60 1.23 -5.38
N LEU A 88 -1.62 2.09 -5.43
CA LEU A 88 -2.53 2.21 -6.57
C LEU A 88 -1.82 2.70 -7.85
N HIS A 89 -0.79 3.52 -7.68
CA HIS A 89 0.08 3.89 -8.80
C HIS A 89 0.90 2.69 -9.27
N TRP A 90 1.55 2.00 -8.34
CA TRP A 90 2.43 0.86 -8.60
C TRP A 90 1.70 -0.34 -9.24
N ASN A 91 0.53 -0.72 -8.75
CA ASN A 91 -0.25 -1.81 -9.34
C ASN A 91 -0.98 -1.38 -10.63
N GLY A 92 -0.97 -0.09 -10.98
CA GLY A 92 -1.59 0.44 -12.19
C GLY A 92 -3.08 0.79 -12.07
N SER A 93 -3.71 0.62 -10.90
CA SER A 93 -5.12 0.98 -10.70
C SER A 93 -5.39 2.46 -10.97
N LEU A 94 -4.47 3.37 -10.63
CA LEU A 94 -4.65 4.81 -10.98
C LEU A 94 -4.66 5.05 -12.49
N LYS A 95 -3.92 4.26 -13.27
CA LYS A 95 -3.95 4.36 -14.73
C LYS A 95 -5.31 3.89 -15.25
N ALA A 96 -5.82 2.77 -14.76
CA ALA A 96 -7.14 2.25 -15.14
C ALA A 96 -8.28 3.23 -14.78
N LEU A 97 -8.24 3.83 -13.57
CA LEU A 97 -9.23 4.82 -13.14
C LEU A 97 -9.22 6.09 -14.00
N ARG A 98 -8.04 6.51 -14.47
CA ARG A 98 -7.93 7.63 -15.41
C ARG A 98 -8.56 7.30 -16.76
N GLU A 99 -8.42 6.06 -17.24
CA GLU A 99 -9.01 5.60 -18.50
C GLU A 99 -10.55 5.52 -18.41
N THR A 100 -11.11 5.28 -17.21
CA THR A 100 -12.55 5.31 -16.93
C THR A 100 -13.12 6.72 -16.68
N LYS A 101 -12.36 7.78 -16.97
CA LYS A 101 -12.73 9.20 -16.80
C LYS A 101 -13.03 9.62 -15.34
N CYS A 102 -12.46 8.93 -14.35
CA CYS A 102 -12.52 9.41 -12.96
C CYS A 102 -11.59 10.61 -12.78
N SER A 103 -12.08 11.69 -12.17
CA SER A 103 -11.27 12.86 -11.83
C SER A 103 -10.31 12.55 -10.67
N ARG A 104 -9.23 13.34 -10.52
CA ARG A 104 -8.28 13.17 -9.42
C ARG A 104 -8.97 13.39 -8.07
N GLN A 105 -9.87 14.37 -7.97
CA GLN A 105 -10.60 14.67 -6.74
C GLN A 105 -11.56 13.55 -6.34
N GLU A 106 -12.26 12.93 -7.29
CA GLU A 106 -13.14 11.78 -7.00
C GLU A 106 -12.34 10.60 -6.45
N VAL A 107 -11.19 10.30 -7.07
CA VAL A 107 -10.31 9.22 -6.59
C VAL A 107 -9.75 9.53 -5.20
N ILE A 108 -9.30 10.77 -4.95
CA ILE A 108 -8.83 11.22 -3.63
C ILE A 108 -9.93 11.11 -2.59
N SER A 109 -11.13 11.62 -2.88
CA SER A 109 -12.27 11.58 -1.97
C SER A 109 -12.69 10.15 -1.63
N TYR A 110 -12.69 9.25 -2.63
CA TYR A 110 -13.01 7.85 -2.44
C TYR A 110 -12.00 7.14 -1.52
N TYR A 111 -10.70 7.19 -1.84
CA TYR A 111 -9.68 6.48 -1.06
C TYR A 111 -9.38 7.11 0.30
N SER A 112 -9.72 8.40 0.52
CA SER A 112 -9.58 9.07 1.82
C SER A 112 -10.47 8.49 2.93
N GLN A 113 -11.43 7.64 2.57
CA GLN A 113 -12.37 6.97 3.48
C GLN A 113 -11.93 5.54 3.84
N TYR A 114 -10.88 5.02 3.21
CA TYR A 114 -10.39 3.66 3.41
C TYR A 114 -9.04 3.66 4.13
N SER A 115 -8.81 2.62 4.93
CA SER A 115 -7.50 2.29 5.48
C SER A 115 -6.83 1.20 4.65
N LEU A 116 -5.52 1.00 4.87
CA LEU A 116 -4.77 -0.06 4.23
C LEU A 116 -4.97 -1.38 5.00
N ASP A 117 -6.17 -1.94 4.86
CA ASP A 117 -6.62 -3.14 5.56
C ASP A 117 -6.42 -4.43 4.74
N GLU A 118 -6.79 -5.57 5.32
CA GLU A 118 -6.72 -6.88 4.66
C GLU A 118 -7.54 -6.93 3.37
N LYS A 119 -8.69 -6.24 3.35
CA LYS A 119 -9.57 -6.19 2.17
C LYS A 119 -8.88 -5.45 1.03
N MET A 120 -8.26 -4.30 1.28
CA MET A 120 -7.51 -3.54 0.28
C MET A 120 -6.33 -4.35 -0.26
N ARG A 121 -5.54 -4.97 0.63
CA ARG A 121 -4.42 -5.85 0.23
C ARG A 121 -4.89 -7.02 -0.64
N SER A 122 -6.02 -7.62 -0.28
CA SER A 122 -6.60 -8.75 -1.04
C SER A 122 -7.04 -8.32 -2.44
N HIS A 123 -7.67 -7.15 -2.60
CA HIS A 123 -8.01 -6.63 -3.93
C HIS A 123 -6.76 -6.40 -4.78
N MET A 124 -5.73 -5.77 -4.22
CA MET A 124 -4.48 -5.55 -4.94
C MET A 124 -3.75 -6.86 -5.27
N ALA A 125 -3.85 -7.87 -4.40
CA ALA A 125 -3.32 -9.20 -4.66
C ALA A 125 -4.02 -9.86 -5.86
N LEU A 126 -5.35 -9.75 -5.96
CA LEU A 126 -6.11 -10.25 -7.10
C LEU A 126 -5.66 -9.59 -8.42
N ASP A 127 -5.41 -8.27 -8.43
CA ASP A 127 -4.87 -7.57 -9.61
C ASP A 127 -3.54 -8.18 -10.07
N TRP A 128 -2.66 -8.51 -9.11
CA TRP A 128 -1.38 -9.17 -9.40
C TRP A 128 -1.53 -10.61 -9.87
N ILE A 129 -2.49 -11.37 -9.34
CA ILE A 129 -2.83 -12.72 -9.82
C ILE A 129 -3.31 -12.65 -11.27
N MET A 130 -4.14 -11.67 -11.62
CA MET A 130 -4.59 -11.47 -13.01
C MET A 130 -3.41 -11.21 -13.94
N LYS A 131 -2.46 -10.34 -13.54
CA LYS A 131 -1.23 -10.09 -14.31
C LYS A 131 -0.36 -11.34 -14.47
N GLU A 132 -0.25 -12.17 -13.44
CA GLU A 132 0.48 -13.44 -13.51
C GLU A 132 -0.14 -14.41 -14.52
N ARG A 133 -1.47 -14.43 -14.65
CA ARG A 133 -2.17 -15.23 -15.66
C ARG A 133 -1.90 -14.74 -17.08
N GLU A 134 -1.77 -13.44 -17.27
CA GLU A 134 -1.46 -12.83 -18.57
C GLU A 134 0.02 -12.96 -18.94
N SER A 135 0.92 -12.83 -17.96
CA SER A 135 2.36 -12.88 -18.12
C SER A 135 3.01 -13.70 -17.00
N PRO A 136 3.12 -15.03 -17.17
CA PRO A 136 3.69 -15.91 -16.16
C PRO A 136 5.10 -15.50 -15.73
N GLY A 137 5.35 -15.52 -14.43
CA GLY A 137 6.61 -15.15 -13.79
C GLY A 137 6.72 -13.67 -13.38
N ILE A 138 5.76 -12.81 -13.77
CA ILE A 138 5.79 -11.37 -13.43
C ILE A 138 5.68 -11.14 -11.92
N LEU A 139 4.85 -11.92 -11.23
CA LEU A 139 4.64 -11.80 -9.78
C LEU A 139 5.91 -12.15 -9.00
N SER A 140 6.55 -13.27 -9.37
CA SER A 140 7.81 -13.70 -8.74
C SER A 140 8.95 -12.71 -9.02
N GLN A 141 8.99 -12.14 -10.23
CA GLN A 141 9.94 -11.11 -10.59
C GLN A 141 9.72 -9.84 -9.76
N GLU A 142 8.49 -9.36 -9.67
CA GLU A 142 8.13 -8.16 -8.91
C GLU A 142 8.43 -8.33 -7.42
N LEU A 143 8.13 -9.49 -6.83
CA LEU A 143 8.45 -9.77 -5.42
C LEU A 143 9.96 -9.68 -5.16
N ARG A 144 10.78 -10.21 -6.08
CA ARG A 144 12.24 -10.11 -5.95
C ARG A 144 12.73 -8.67 -5.99
N MET A 145 12.12 -7.83 -6.84
CA MET A 145 12.42 -6.40 -6.91
C MET A 145 11.99 -5.69 -5.62
N ALA A 146 10.75 -5.91 -5.16
CA ALA A 146 10.23 -5.32 -3.93
C ALA A 146 11.09 -5.66 -2.69
N LEU A 147 11.59 -6.89 -2.59
CA LEU A 147 12.49 -7.30 -1.50
C LEU A 147 13.85 -6.58 -1.57
N ARG A 148 14.39 -6.35 -2.77
CA ARG A 148 15.63 -5.60 -2.96
C ARG A 148 15.44 -4.13 -2.58
N GLU A 149 14.39 -3.50 -3.10
CA GLU A 149 14.04 -2.11 -2.79
C GLU A 149 13.83 -1.89 -1.29
N LEU A 150 13.12 -2.81 -0.62
CA LEU A 150 12.93 -2.77 0.83
C LEU A 150 14.26 -2.77 1.60
N GLU A 151 15.22 -3.59 1.17
CA GLU A 151 16.52 -3.68 1.82
C GLU A 151 17.38 -2.43 1.56
N GLU A 152 17.32 -1.87 0.35
CA GLU A 152 17.98 -0.63 -0.01
C GLU A 152 17.42 0.56 0.79
N ALA A 153 16.10 0.70 0.84
CA ALA A 153 15.41 1.71 1.62
C ALA A 153 15.75 1.60 3.11
N ARG A 154 15.81 0.36 3.65
CA ARG A 154 16.21 0.09 5.03
C ARG A 154 17.64 0.55 5.32
N LYS A 155 18.59 0.30 4.41
CA LYS A 155 19.99 0.75 4.55
C LYS A 155 20.11 2.27 4.46
N ALA A 156 19.29 2.91 3.62
CA ALA A 156 19.26 4.35 3.44
C ALA A 156 18.51 5.10 4.56
N GLY A 157 17.88 4.39 5.51
CA GLY A 157 17.07 5.01 6.56
C GLY A 157 15.80 5.68 6.04
N GLN A 158 15.29 5.21 4.89
CA GLN A 158 14.07 5.74 4.27
C GLN A 158 12.81 5.21 4.96
N GLU A 159 11.69 5.84 4.64
CA GLU A 159 10.34 5.37 4.97
C GLU A 159 10.13 3.95 4.40
N LEU A 160 9.59 3.02 5.20
CA LEU A 160 9.51 1.60 4.84
C LEU A 160 8.08 1.06 4.63
N ARG A 161 7.03 1.83 4.91
CA ARG A 161 5.63 1.33 4.80
C ARG A 161 5.34 0.88 3.39
N PHE A 162 5.60 1.72 2.39
CA PHE A 162 5.33 1.37 1.00
C PHE A 162 5.99 0.05 0.57
N TYR A 163 7.28 -0.12 0.88
CA TYR A 163 8.02 -1.33 0.51
C TYR A 163 7.56 -2.58 1.28
N LYS A 164 7.16 -2.44 2.55
CA LYS A 164 6.58 -3.54 3.33
C LYS A 164 5.23 -3.97 2.76
N GLU A 165 4.38 -3.02 2.41
CA GLU A 165 3.06 -3.29 1.85
C GLU A 165 3.16 -3.93 0.45
N LYS A 166 4.09 -3.47 -0.41
CA LYS A 166 4.42 -4.16 -1.67
C LYS A 166 4.74 -5.64 -1.43
N LYS A 167 5.66 -5.92 -0.50
CA LYS A 167 6.04 -7.30 -0.15
C LYS A 167 4.84 -8.11 0.35
N GLU A 168 4.03 -7.56 1.23
CA GLU A 168 2.87 -8.25 1.81
C GLU A 168 1.83 -8.60 0.73
N ILE A 169 1.48 -7.65 -0.14
CA ILE A 169 0.52 -7.84 -1.24
C ILE A 169 1.00 -8.94 -2.21
N LEU A 170 2.28 -8.91 -2.61
CA LEU A 170 2.85 -9.90 -3.53
C LEU A 170 2.95 -11.29 -2.89
N SER A 171 3.28 -11.35 -1.60
CA SER A 171 3.33 -12.62 -0.85
C SER A 171 1.93 -13.22 -0.69
N LEU A 172 0.92 -12.37 -0.45
CA LEU A 172 -0.48 -12.77 -0.40
C LEU A 172 -0.94 -13.35 -1.74
N ALA A 173 -0.66 -12.66 -2.85
CA ALA A 173 -0.97 -13.12 -4.20
C ALA A 173 -0.36 -14.51 -4.51
N LEU A 174 0.93 -14.70 -4.18
CA LEU A 174 1.59 -16.00 -4.36
C LEU A 174 0.92 -17.10 -3.52
N THR A 175 0.63 -16.82 -2.25
CA THR A 175 0.00 -17.78 -1.35
C THR A 175 -1.36 -18.23 -1.88
N GLN A 176 -2.15 -17.31 -2.43
CA GLN A 176 -3.44 -17.63 -3.05
C GLN A 176 -3.29 -18.52 -4.29
N ILE A 177 -2.31 -18.23 -5.16
CA ILE A 177 -2.04 -19.06 -6.35
C ILE A 177 -1.64 -20.50 -5.96
N TYR A 178 -0.75 -20.67 -4.98
CA TYR A 178 -0.35 -22.01 -4.54
C TYR A 178 -1.48 -22.76 -3.87
N SER A 179 -2.32 -22.07 -3.10
CA SER A 179 -3.50 -22.67 -2.46
C SER A 179 -4.53 -23.15 -3.50
N ASP A 180 -4.76 -22.37 -4.56
CA ASP A 180 -5.63 -22.75 -5.68
C ASP A 180 -5.05 -23.94 -6.47
N ALA A 181 -3.72 -23.96 -6.67
CA ALA A 181 -3.04 -25.05 -7.39
C ALA A 181 -3.24 -26.41 -6.70
N ASP A 182 -3.10 -26.46 -5.36
CA ASP A 182 -3.29 -27.70 -4.59
C ASP A 182 -4.74 -28.24 -4.71
N THR A 183 -5.74 -27.36 -4.83
CA THR A 183 -7.15 -27.74 -5.02
C THR A 183 -7.52 -28.19 -6.44
N SER A 184 -6.66 -27.92 -7.43
CA SER A 184 -6.90 -28.25 -8.85
C SER A 184 -6.17 -29.51 -9.32
N SER A 185 -5.49 -30.22 -8.42
CA SER A 185 -4.98 -31.57 -8.65
C SER A 185 -6.14 -32.51 -9.01
N PRO A 186 -6.19 -33.13 -10.21
CA PRO A 186 -7.18 -34.17 -10.46
C PRO A 186 -6.86 -35.34 -9.53
N SER A 187 -7.83 -35.72 -8.69
CA SER A 187 -7.79 -36.97 -7.96
C SER A 187 -7.59 -38.11 -8.97
N ASP A 188 -6.49 -38.86 -8.83
CA ASP A 188 -6.21 -40.13 -9.49
C ASP A 188 -7.23 -41.21 -9.08
N ASP A 189 -8.51 -41.00 -9.41
CA ASP A 189 -9.62 -41.93 -9.14
C ASP A 189 -10.46 -42.17 -10.41
N GLN A 190 -9.80 -42.28 -11.57
CA GLN A 190 -10.40 -42.77 -12.81
C GLN A 190 -9.62 -43.95 -13.44
N LEU A 191 -9.07 -44.84 -12.62
CA LEU A 191 -8.44 -46.08 -13.11
C LEU A 191 -9.08 -47.38 -12.59
N SER A 192 -10.31 -47.33 -12.07
CA SER A 192 -10.94 -48.49 -11.41
C SER A 192 -12.35 -48.84 -11.91
N LEU A 193 -12.71 -48.58 -13.17
CA LEU A 193 -14.05 -48.96 -13.68
C LEU A 193 -14.10 -49.57 -15.09
N THR A 194 -12.98 -50.00 -15.67
CA THR A 194 -12.97 -50.76 -16.94
C THR A 194 -12.44 -52.20 -16.83
N ALA A 195 -12.24 -52.73 -15.63
CA ALA A 195 -11.73 -54.10 -15.41
C ALA A 195 -12.79 -55.13 -14.96
N LEU A 196 -14.08 -54.92 -15.23
CA LEU A 196 -15.15 -55.91 -14.95
C LEU A 196 -16.14 -56.13 -16.10
N SER A 197 -15.71 -55.95 -17.35
CA SER A 197 -16.41 -56.52 -18.51
C SER A 197 -15.49 -57.49 -19.23
N GLY A 198 -15.53 -58.74 -18.81
CA GLY A 198 -14.76 -59.83 -19.40
C GLY A 198 -14.41 -60.85 -18.34
N TYR A 199 -15.28 -61.84 -18.17
CA TYR A 199 -15.00 -63.27 -18.05
C TYR A 199 -16.15 -63.98 -17.33
N HIS A 200 -16.88 -64.77 -18.13
CA HIS A 200 -17.88 -65.81 -17.81
C HIS A 200 -19.26 -65.40 -17.28
#